data_AF-A0A1T4YRQ3-F1
#
_entry.id   AF-A0A1T4YRQ3-F1
#
_cell.length_a   1.000
_cell.length_b   1.000
_cell.length_c   1.000
_cell.angle_alpha   90.00
_cell.angle_beta   90.00
_cell.angle_gamma   90.00
#
_symmetry.space_group_name_H-M   'P 1'
#
loop_
_entity.id
_entity.type
_entity.pdbx_description
1 polymer ?
#
loop_
_entity_poly.entity_id
_entity_poly.type
_entity_poly.pdbx_seq_one_letter_code
_entity_poly.pdbx_strand_id
1 'polypeptide(L)' 'MSDLFEIDQTQRLRREEAAAKLHALADALARHNSVEFEKNGHRITVDVPDEVELTVEVEIGDENELEIELRW' A
#
# COMPACT_ATOMS: atom_id res chain seq x y z
N MET A 1 -5.43 -1.65 -25.26
CA MET A 1 -4.82 -0.57 -24.46
C MET A 1 -5.30 -0.82 -23.05
N SER A 2 -4.41 -1.24 -22.14
CA SER A 2 -4.79 -1.48 -20.76
C SER A 2 -4.92 -0.12 -20.08
N ASP A 3 -6.12 0.23 -19.62
CA ASP A 3 -6.29 1.38 -18.73
C ASP A 3 -5.54 1.04 -17.43
N LEU A 4 -4.48 1.80 -17.13
CA LEU A 4 -3.78 1.69 -15.85
C LEU A 4 -4.72 2.24 -14.78
N PHE A 5 -5.13 1.38 -13.85
CA PHE A 5 -5.92 1.82 -12.71
C PHE A 5 -4.99 2.40 -11.65
N GLU A 6 -4.99 3.73 -11.51
CA GLU A 6 -4.18 4.44 -10.51
C GLU A 6 -5.07 5.04 -9.41
N ILE A 7 -4.69 4.80 -8.15
CA ILE A 7 -5.23 5.48 -6.97
C ILE A 7 -4.08 6.22 -6.30
N ASP A 8 -4.13 7.55 -6.33
CA ASP A 8 -3.32 8.41 -5.47
C ASP A 8 -4.22 8.98 -4.36
N GLN A 9 -3.91 8.67 -3.10
CA GLN A 9 -4.58 9.21 -1.93
C GLN A 9 -3.57 9.55 -0.82
N THR A 10 -3.29 10.84 -0.66
CA THR A 10 -2.50 11.34 0.48
C THR A 10 -3.40 11.75 1.64
N GLN A 11 -3.09 11.28 2.85
CA GLN A 11 -3.85 11.60 4.07
C GLN A 11 -2.91 11.99 5.21
N ARG A 12 -3.29 12.99 6.02
CA ARG A 12 -2.58 13.34 7.25
C ARG A 12 -3.17 12.58 8.42
N LEU A 13 -2.43 11.61 8.93
CA LEU A 13 -2.85 10.69 9.98
C LEU A 13 -1.99 10.84 11.24
N ARG A 14 -2.51 10.37 12.39
CA ARG A 14 -1.66 10.08 13.55
C ARG A 14 -0.80 8.83 13.29
N ARG A 15 0.33 8.71 13.99
CA ARG A 15 1.25 7.57 13.86
C ARG A 15 0.55 6.24 14.13
N GLU A 16 -0.37 6.22 15.10
CA GLU A 16 -1.13 5.02 15.48
C GLU A 16 -2.13 4.60 14.40
N GLU A 17 -2.75 5.56 13.71
CA GLU A 17 -3.68 5.29 12.59
C GLU A 17 -2.92 4.79 11.35
N ALA A 18 -1.74 5.35 11.08
CA ALA A 18 -0.86 4.87 10.03
C ALA A 18 -0.39 3.43 10.32
N ALA A 19 0.03 3.15 11.55
CA ALA A 19 0.43 1.80 11.97
C ALA A 19 -0.71 0.79 11.81
N ALA A 20 -1.95 1.15 12.16
CA ALA A 20 -3.11 0.29 11.97
C ALA A 20 -3.36 -0.03 10.48
N LYS A 21 -3.20 0.95 9.58
CA LYS A 21 -3.31 0.74 8.13
C LYS A 21 -2.22 -0.18 7.59
N LEU A 22 -0.96 0.03 7.98
CA LEU A 22 0.15 -0.83 7.58
C LEU A 22 -0.04 -2.27 8.08
N HIS A 23 -0.56 -2.44 9.31
CA HIS A 23 -0.86 -3.76 9.85
C HIS A 23 -1.96 -4.48 9.06
N ALA A 24 -3.04 -3.78 8.70
CA ALA A 24 -4.10 -4.35 7.87
C ALA A 24 -3.58 -4.77 6.47
N LEU A 25 -2.69 -3.97 5.87
CA LEU A 25 -2.02 -4.35 4.62
C LEU A 25 -1.17 -5.62 4.81
N ALA A 26 -0.38 -5.69 5.87
CA ALA A 26 0.44 -6.87 6.17
C ALA A 26 -0.41 -8.13 6.37
N ASP A 27 -1.54 -8.04 7.08
CA ASP A 27 -2.47 -9.16 7.26
C ASP A 27 -3.10 -9.61 5.94
N ALA A 28 -3.45 -8.66 5.05
CA ALA A 28 -4.00 -8.96 3.73
C ALA A 28 -3.01 -9.74 2.86
N LEU A 29 -1.75 -9.28 2.82
CA LEU A 29 -0.67 -9.95 2.10
C LEU A 29 -0.39 -11.35 2.65
N ALA A 30 -0.35 -11.52 3.98
CA ALA A 30 0.04 -12.77 4.60
C ALA A 30 -1.04 -13.88 4.57
N ARG A 31 -2.33 -13.52 4.41
CA ARG A 31 -3.45 -14.46 4.56
C ARG A 31 -4.33 -14.59 3.33
N HIS A 32 -4.48 -13.52 2.57
CA HIS A 32 -5.44 -13.43 1.48
C HIS A 32 -4.77 -13.39 0.11
N ASN A 33 -3.46 -13.13 0.06
CA ASN A 33 -2.68 -12.97 -1.18
C ASN A 33 -3.35 -11.97 -2.13
N SER A 34 -4.02 -10.96 -1.57
CA SER A 34 -4.74 -9.93 -2.31
C SER A 34 -4.88 -8.66 -1.48
N VAL A 35 -4.95 -7.51 -2.15
CA VAL A 35 -5.22 -6.21 -1.52
C VAL A 35 -6.49 -5.59 -2.09
N GLU A 36 -7.28 -4.93 -1.25
CA GLU A 36 -8.53 -4.27 -1.65
C GLU A 36 -8.41 -2.75 -1.55
N PHE A 37 -8.88 -2.06 -2.59
CA PHE A 37 -8.98 -0.60 -2.62
C PHE A 37 -10.37 -0.15 -3.07
N GLU A 38 -10.80 1.02 -2.58
CA GLU A 38 -12.08 1.63 -2.95
C GLU A 38 -11.85 3.02 -3.56
N LYS A 39 -12.47 3.28 -4.71
CA LYS A 39 -12.48 4.59 -5.38
C LYS A 39 -13.86 4.85 -5.98
N ASN A 40 -14.48 5.99 -5.61
CA ASN A 40 -15.81 6.40 -6.10
C ASN A 40 -16.91 5.34 -5.91
N GLY A 41 -16.88 4.58 -4.81
CA GLY A 41 -17.82 3.50 -4.53
C GLY A 41 -17.58 2.21 -5.33
N HIS A 42 -16.52 2.17 -6.14
CA HIS A 42 -16.06 0.96 -6.81
C HIS A 42 -14.93 0.32 -6.01
N ARG A 43 -15.10 -0.96 -5.69
CA ARG A 43 -14.09 -1.79 -5.05
C ARG A 43 -13.28 -2.54 -6.09
N ILE A 44 -11.96 -2.52 -5.94
CA ILE A 44 -11.02 -3.28 -6.76
C ILE A 44 -10.19 -4.15 -5.83
N THR A 45 -10.04 -5.40 -6.21
CA THR A 45 -9.19 -6.38 -5.55
C THR A 45 -8.03 -6.68 -6.50
N VAL A 46 -6.80 -6.64 -5.99
CA VAL A 46 -5.59 -6.95 -6.76
C VAL A 46 -4.95 -8.18 -6.15
N ASP A 47 -4.79 -9.24 -6.93
CA ASP A 47 -4.10 -10.46 -6.53
C ASP A 47 -2.59 -10.19 -6.43
N VAL A 48 -1.97 -10.72 -5.38
CA VAL A 48 -0.53 -10.62 -5.08
C VAL A 48 0.07 -12.02 -5.16
N PRO A 49 1.11 -12.26 -5.97
CA PRO A 49 1.77 -13.55 -6.07
C PRO A 49 2.54 -13.92 -4.79
N ASP A 50 2.95 -15.19 -4.70
CA ASP A 50 3.69 -15.73 -3.55
C ASP A 50 5.08 -15.07 -3.36
N GLU A 51 5.64 -14.47 -4.41
CA GLU A 51 6.92 -13.75 -4.40
C GLU A 51 6.74 -12.34 -4.97
N VAL A 52 7.27 -11.34 -4.26
CA VAL A 52 7.22 -9.92 -4.63
C VAL A 52 8.59 -9.27 -4.46
N GLU A 53 8.85 -8.20 -5.20
CA GLU A 53 9.98 -7.32 -4.93
C GLU A 53 9.56 -6.28 -3.87
N LEU A 54 10.27 -6.23 -2.74
CA LEU A 54 10.05 -5.27 -1.65
C LEU A 54 11.21 -4.29 -1.57
N THR A 55 10.91 -3.01 -1.70
CA THR A 55 11.85 -1.90 -1.48
C THR A 55 11.45 -1.15 -0.22
N VAL A 56 12.43 -0.84 0.63
CA VAL A 56 12.25 0.01 1.81
C VAL A 56 13.29 1.11 1.78
N GLU A 57 12.82 2.35 1.71
CA GLU A 57 13.67 3.54 1.61
C GLU A 57 13.39 4.48 2.77
N VAL A 58 14.45 5.07 3.32
CA VAL A 58 14.38 6.00 4.44
C VAL A 58 15.21 7.22 4.10
N GLU A 59 14.56 8.37 4.04
CA GLU A 59 15.19 9.66 3.87
C GLU A 59 15.09 10.48 5.16
N ILE A 60 16.22 11.03 5.61
CA ILE A 60 16.33 11.82 6.84
C ILE A 60 16.96 13.17 6.51
N GLY A 61 16.24 14.26 6.80
CA GLY A 61 16.68 15.61 6.48
C GLY A 61 15.74 16.68 7.01
N ASP A 62 15.51 17.72 6.20
CA ASP A 62 14.55 18.79 6.52
C ASP A 62 13.12 18.24 6.63
N GLU A 63 12.81 17.22 5.84
CA GLU A 63 11.65 16.35 5.98
C GLU A 63 12.14 14.91 6.14
N ASN A 64 11.39 14.10 6.90
CA ASN A 64 11.68 12.68 7.07
C ASN A 64 10.65 11.86 6.32
N GLU A 65 11.11 10.89 5.54
CA GLU A 65 10.27 10.03 4.72
C GLU A 65 10.64 8.56 4.93
N LEU A 66 9.62 7.71 4.96
CA LEU A 66 9.74 6.26 4.94
C LEU A 66 8.80 5.76 3.85
N GLU A 67 9.38 5.17 2.81
CA GLU A 67 8.65 4.54 1.73
C GLU A 67 8.76 3.02 1.82
N ILE A 68 7.64 2.34 1.59
CA ILE A 68 7.56 0.88 1.49
C ILE A 68 6.84 0.58 0.19
N GLU A 69 7.56 -0.01 -0.75
CA GLU A 69 7.05 -0.30 -2.10
C GLU A 69 7.08 -1.80 -2.38
N LEU A 70 5.98 -2.33 -2.93
CA LEU A 70 5.87 -3.71 -3.41
C LEU A 70 5.60 -3.71 -4.92
N ARG A 71 6.32 -4.55 -5.68
CA ARG A 71 6.14 -4.71 -7.13
C ARG A 71 6.00 -6.18 -7.52
N TRP A 72 5.13 -6.44 -8.50
CA TRP A 72 4.92 -7.73 -9.17
C TRP A 72 4.25 -7.58 -10.54
#